data_AF-A0A352DQ08-F1
#
_entry.id   AF-A0A352DQ08-F1
#
_cell.length_a   1.000
_cell.length_b   1.000
_cell.length_c   1.000
_cell.angle_alpha   90.00
_cell.angle_beta   90.00
_cell.angle_gamma   90.00
#
_symmetry.space_group_name_H-M   'P 1'
#
loop_
_entity.id
_entity.type
_entity.pdbx_description
1 polymer ?
#
loop_
_entity_poly.entity_id
_entity_poly.type
_entity_poly.pdbx_seq_one_letter_code
_entity_poly.pdbx_strand_id
1 'polypeptide(L)'
;VGGGSTAANGQTASSVAVTGKIAPTGKLTIGQPFSIGGIISSNHTIGQVSGGVYSADGKTKILYCEDKPGTTTYDLKARFDDLLTFNSLQAGKYIYKITVRTVTDDIVAVQSEFTVG
;
A
#
# COMPACT_ATOMS: atom_id res chain seq x y z
N VAL A 1 -32.07 -24.79 -5.11
CA VAL A 1 -30.70 -24.90 -5.67
C VAL A 1 -30.06 -23.52 -5.60
N GLY A 2 -28.98 -23.39 -4.82
CA GLY A 2 -28.38 -22.10 -4.48
C GLY A 2 -27.69 -21.45 -5.67
N GLY A 3 -27.96 -20.16 -5.88
CA GLY A 3 -27.31 -19.33 -6.89
C GLY A 3 -26.07 -18.62 -6.36
N GLY A 4 -25.21 -18.17 -7.27
CA GLY A 4 -24.19 -17.15 -7.01
C GLY A 4 -22.84 -17.45 -7.64
N SER A 5 -22.65 -16.92 -8.85
CA SER A 5 -21.40 -16.57 -9.54
C SER A 5 -20.29 -16.13 -8.56
N THR A 6 -18.99 -16.43 -8.75
CA THR A 6 -18.14 -16.18 -9.91
C THR A 6 -16.87 -17.03 -9.84
N ALA A 7 -16.29 -17.33 -11.01
CA ALA A 7 -15.10 -18.15 -11.21
C ALA A 7 -13.91 -17.74 -10.32
N ALA A 8 -13.55 -18.60 -9.37
CA ALA A 8 -12.18 -18.68 -8.88
C ALA A 8 -11.42 -19.54 -9.90
N ASN A 9 -10.84 -18.88 -10.91
CA ASN A 9 -9.81 -19.46 -11.75
C ASN A 9 -8.75 -20.07 -10.82
N GLY A 10 -8.46 -21.36 -10.98
CA GLY A 10 -7.51 -22.13 -10.17
C GLY A 10 -6.06 -21.72 -10.36
N GLN A 11 -5.76 -20.46 -10.06
CA GLN A 11 -4.42 -19.91 -9.92
C GLN A 11 -4.18 -19.84 -8.41
N THR A 12 -3.10 -20.44 -7.92
CA THR A 12 -2.66 -20.25 -6.53
C THR A 12 -2.44 -18.76 -6.32
N ALA A 13 -3.47 -18.05 -5.83
CA ALA A 13 -3.40 -16.61 -5.65
C ALA A 13 -2.24 -16.35 -4.70
N SER A 14 -1.35 -15.44 -5.08
CA SER A 14 -0.23 -15.10 -4.23
C SER A 14 -0.80 -14.59 -2.89
N SER A 15 -0.43 -15.23 -1.78
CA SER A 15 -0.95 -14.89 -0.45
C SER A 15 -0.01 -13.86 0.16
N VAL A 16 -0.39 -12.59 0.08
CA VAL A 16 0.33 -11.48 0.71
C VAL A 16 -0.31 -11.16 2.07
N ALA A 17 0.47 -11.28 3.13
CA ALA A 17 0.12 -10.88 4.48
C ALA A 17 0.88 -9.60 4.85
N VAL A 18 0.22 -8.68 5.56
CA VAL A 18 0.87 -7.49 6.12
C VAL A 18 0.72 -7.51 7.64
N THR A 19 1.85 -7.61 8.33
CA THR A 19 1.90 -7.51 9.79
C THR A 19 2.43 -6.16 10.24
N GLY A 20 1.99 -5.67 11.40
CA GLY A 20 2.43 -4.38 11.94
C GLY A 20 2.13 -3.19 11.02
N LYS A 21 1.04 -3.26 10.25
CA LYS A 21 0.63 -2.20 9.32
C LYS A 21 0.38 -0.89 10.09
N ILE A 22 1.18 0.13 9.76
CA ILE A 22 1.02 1.51 10.20
C ILE A 22 0.77 2.30 8.93
N ALA A 23 -0.50 2.63 8.71
CA ALA A 23 -0.94 3.45 7.61
C ALA A 23 -1.66 4.68 8.16
N PRO A 24 -1.62 5.82 7.44
CA PRO A 24 -2.40 6.97 7.82
C PRO A 24 -3.89 6.63 7.69
N THR A 25 -4.61 6.73 8.80
CA THR A 25 -6.06 6.49 8.86
C THR A 25 -6.71 7.63 9.62
N GLY A 26 -7.83 8.15 9.11
CA GLY A 26 -8.54 9.24 9.77
C GLY A 26 -7.90 10.62 9.52
N LYS A 27 -7.74 11.44 10.56
CA LYS A 27 -7.26 12.83 10.42
C LYS A 27 -5.80 12.97 10.84
N LEU A 28 -4.94 13.33 9.89
CA LEU A 28 -3.54 13.68 10.08
C LEU A 28 -3.39 15.20 10.21
N THR A 29 -2.44 15.63 11.04
CA THR A 29 -2.10 17.05 11.19
C THR A 29 -1.22 17.52 10.04
N ILE A 30 -1.53 18.68 9.46
CA ILE A 30 -0.71 19.33 8.42
C ILE A 30 0.71 19.58 8.95
N GLY A 31 1.72 19.32 8.12
CA GLY A 31 3.12 19.61 8.46
C GLY A 31 3.75 18.61 9.44
N GLN A 32 3.00 17.63 9.93
CA GLN A 32 3.55 16.57 10.78
C GLN A 32 4.13 15.43 9.94
N PRO A 33 5.35 14.97 10.26
CA PRO A 33 5.84 13.73 9.69
C PRO A 33 4.97 12.57 10.20
N PHE A 34 4.52 11.73 9.28
CA PHE A 34 3.81 10.51 9.62
C PHE A 34 4.66 9.33 9.17
N SER A 35 5.00 8.45 10.11
CA SER A 35 5.73 7.26 9.78
C SER A 35 4.81 6.14 9.35
N ILE A 36 5.09 5.56 8.19
CA ILE A 36 4.38 4.39 7.69
C ILE A 36 5.20 3.14 7.96
N GLY A 37 4.51 2.03 8.18
CA GLY A 37 5.14 0.77 8.53
C GLY A 37 4.29 -0.40 8.12
N GLY A 38 4.91 -1.56 8.08
CA GLY A 38 4.25 -2.80 7.71
C GLY A 38 5.25 -3.73 7.08
N ILE A 39 5.28 -4.96 7.58
CA ILE A 39 6.09 -6.02 7.01
C ILE A 39 5.16 -6.81 6.10
N ILE A 40 5.40 -6.68 4.80
CA ILE A 40 4.76 -7.45 3.74
C ILE A 40 5.46 -8.79 3.69
N SER A 41 4.72 -9.87 3.84
CA SER A 41 5.20 -11.24 3.70
C SER A 41 4.35 -11.93 2.64
N SER A 42 5.00 -12.50 1.63
CA SER A 42 4.36 -13.18 0.52
C SER A 42 4.85 -14.63 0.43
N ASN A 43 3.99 -15.54 -0.02
CA ASN A 43 4.41 -16.92 -0.30
C ASN A 43 5.24 -17.02 -1.60
N HIS A 44 5.17 -16.00 -2.46
CA HIS A 44 5.95 -15.88 -3.70
C HIS A 44 6.90 -14.68 -3.66
N THR A 45 7.96 -14.73 -4.46
CA THR A 45 8.92 -13.63 -4.62
C THR A 45 8.20 -12.34 -5.05
N ILE A 46 8.40 -11.28 -4.26
CA ILE A 46 7.90 -9.95 -4.53
C ILE A 46 8.81 -9.31 -5.58
N GLY A 47 8.30 -9.19 -6.81
CA GLY A 47 9.03 -8.58 -7.92
C GLY A 47 9.08 -7.06 -7.78
N GLN A 48 8.01 -6.45 -7.27
CA GLN A 48 7.91 -5.01 -7.10
C GLN A 48 6.88 -4.65 -6.02
N VAL A 49 7.18 -3.64 -5.21
CA VAL A 49 6.23 -2.99 -4.29
C VAL A 49 6.10 -1.56 -4.76
N SER A 50 4.88 -1.09 -5.01
CA SER A 50 4.63 0.27 -5.46
C SER A 50 3.42 0.86 -4.78
N GLY A 51 3.48 2.14 -4.47
CA GLY A 51 2.37 2.81 -3.83
C GLY A 51 2.75 4.12 -3.17
N GLY A 52 1.79 4.68 -2.46
CA GLY A 52 2.00 5.91 -1.72
C GLY A 52 0.69 6.63 -1.49
N VAL A 53 0.77 7.94 -1.42
CA VAL A 53 -0.33 8.85 -1.19
C VAL A 53 -0.84 9.41 -2.50
N TYR A 54 -2.12 9.17 -2.74
CA TYR A 54 -2.89 9.72 -3.84
C TYR A 54 -3.83 10.80 -3.31
N SER A 55 -4.23 11.72 -4.18
CA SER A 55 -5.33 12.65 -3.92
C SER A 55 -6.64 11.90 -3.63
N ALA A 56 -7.60 12.59 -3.01
CA ALA A 56 -8.98 12.15 -2.83
C ALA A 56 -9.63 11.54 -4.10
N ASP A 57 -9.23 12.02 -5.28
CA ASP A 57 -9.76 11.53 -6.56
C ASP A 57 -9.15 10.17 -6.96
N GLY A 58 -8.12 9.70 -6.25
CA GLY A 58 -7.38 8.47 -6.55
C GLY A 58 -6.52 8.53 -7.82
N LYS A 59 -6.58 9.63 -8.57
CA LYS A 59 -5.86 9.83 -9.84
C LYS A 59 -4.51 10.52 -9.64
N THR A 60 -4.47 11.61 -8.87
CA THR A 60 -3.23 12.38 -8.67
C THR A 60 -2.35 11.69 -7.67
N LYS A 61 -1.14 11.31 -8.09
CA LYS A 61 -0.10 10.79 -7.20
C LYS A 61 0.54 12.00 -6.52
N ILE A 62 0.43 12.08 -5.20
CA ILE A 62 1.01 13.19 -4.41
C ILE A 62 2.37 12.76 -3.91
N LEU A 63 2.43 11.59 -3.26
CA LEU A 63 3.65 10.92 -2.88
C LEU A 63 3.58 9.50 -3.43
N TYR A 64 4.59 9.08 -4.17
CA TYR A 64 4.62 7.75 -4.75
C TYR A 64 6.03 7.20 -4.68
N CYS A 65 6.12 5.95 -4.31
CA CYS A 65 7.36 5.21 -4.19
C CYS A 65 7.16 3.84 -4.83
N GLU A 66 8.22 3.33 -5.44
CA GLU A 66 8.29 1.95 -5.87
C GLU A 66 9.66 1.38 -5.57
N ASP A 67 9.69 0.10 -5.28
CA ASP A 67 10.91 -0.63 -4.97
C ASP A 67 10.81 -2.08 -5.45
N LYS A 68 11.95 -2.70 -5.71
CA LYS A 68 12.05 -4.05 -6.28
C LYS A 68 12.94 -4.91 -5.40
N PRO A 69 12.40 -5.45 -4.30
CA PRO A 69 13.22 -6.19 -3.35
C PRO A 69 13.64 -7.55 -3.87
N GLY A 70 12.83 -8.23 -4.69
CA GLY A 70 13.14 -9.58 -5.16
C GLY A 70 13.16 -10.63 -4.04
N THR A 71 12.49 -10.35 -2.91
CA THR A 71 12.43 -11.20 -1.72
C THR A 71 10.99 -11.61 -1.41
N THR A 72 10.79 -12.58 -0.53
CA THR A 72 9.45 -12.96 -0.04
C THR A 72 8.94 -12.04 1.07
N THR A 73 9.84 -11.33 1.75
CA THR A 73 9.52 -10.38 2.82
C THR A 73 10.04 -8.99 2.48
N TYR A 74 9.20 -7.98 2.67
CA TYR A 74 9.53 -6.58 2.42
C TYR A 74 9.05 -5.69 3.55
N ASP A 75 9.94 -4.85 4.06
CA ASP A 75 9.61 -3.86 5.09
C ASP A 75 9.28 -2.52 4.42
N LEU A 76 8.03 -2.09 4.51
CA LEU A 76 7.61 -0.78 3.98
C LEU A 76 8.33 0.36 4.69
N LYS A 77 8.58 0.24 6.00
CA LYS A 77 9.22 1.32 6.76
C LYS A 77 10.64 1.57 6.28
N ALA A 78 11.35 0.54 5.82
CA ALA A 78 12.74 0.68 5.39
C ALA A 78 12.93 1.62 4.17
N ARG A 79 11.89 1.83 3.36
CA ARG A 79 11.98 2.64 2.12
C ARG A 79 10.88 3.67 2.00
N PHE A 80 9.64 3.27 2.23
CA PHE A 80 8.49 4.16 2.07
C PHE A 80 8.41 5.20 3.20
N ASP A 81 8.91 4.92 4.40
CA ASP A 81 8.95 5.89 5.52
C ASP A 81 9.85 7.08 5.21
N ASP A 82 11.00 6.82 4.59
CA ASP A 82 11.99 7.83 4.21
C ASP A 82 11.54 8.62 2.97
N LEU A 83 10.90 7.93 2.02
CA LEU A 83 10.50 8.51 0.74
C LEU A 83 9.15 9.24 0.78
N LEU A 84 8.20 8.79 1.60
CA LEU A 84 6.88 9.42 1.73
C LEU A 84 6.91 10.50 2.80
N THR A 85 7.24 11.72 2.40
CA THR A 85 7.26 12.89 3.28
C THR A 85 5.86 13.47 3.47
N PHE A 86 5.09 12.89 4.41
CA PHE A 86 3.72 13.33 4.74
C PHE A 86 3.64 14.78 5.24
N ASN A 87 4.74 15.33 5.77
CA ASN A 87 4.81 16.72 6.22
C ASN A 87 4.60 17.74 5.08
N SER A 88 4.82 17.36 3.83
CA SER A 88 4.61 18.22 2.66
C SER A 88 3.14 18.22 2.19
N LEU A 89 2.29 17.37 2.77
CA LEU A 89 0.87 17.29 2.39
C LEU A 89 0.11 18.51 2.90
N GLN A 90 -0.68 19.11 2.02
CA GLN A 90 -1.60 20.19 2.35
C GLN A 90 -2.89 19.67 3.00
N ALA A 91 -3.71 20.58 3.51
CA ALA A 91 -5.04 20.24 4.00
C ALA A 91 -5.89 19.63 2.86
N GLY A 92 -6.45 18.45 3.05
CA GLY A 92 -7.21 17.77 2.00
C GLY A 92 -7.55 16.33 2.35
N LYS A 93 -8.23 15.65 1.43
CA LYS A 93 -8.46 14.20 1.53
C LYS A 93 -7.45 13.47 0.64
N TYR A 94 -6.99 12.32 1.11
CA TYR A 94 -5.95 11.53 0.47
C TYR A 94 -6.22 10.04 0.63
N ILE A 95 -5.67 9.25 -0.28
CA ILE A 95 -5.80 7.80 -0.32
C ILE A 95 -4.39 7.23 -0.29
N TYR A 96 -4.06 6.51 0.78
CA TYR A 96 -2.85 5.71 0.84
C TYR A 96 -3.12 4.34 0.24
N LYS A 97 -2.33 3.94 -0.76
CA LYS A 97 -2.46 2.62 -1.39
C LYS A 97 -1.09 2.05 -1.71
N ILE A 98 -0.85 0.82 -1.26
CA ILE A 98 0.31 0.00 -1.57
C ILE A 98 -0.13 -1.25 -2.33
N THR A 99 0.45 -1.42 -3.51
CA THR A 99 0.32 -2.59 -4.35
C THR A 99 1.64 -3.35 -4.37
N VAL A 100 1.54 -4.67 -4.27
CA VAL A 100 2.65 -5.62 -4.29
C VAL A 100 2.47 -6.46 -5.54
N ARG A 101 3.37 -6.29 -6.50
CA ARG A 101 3.48 -7.13 -7.66
C ARG A 101 4.41 -8.29 -7.36
N THR A 102 3.84 -9.47 -7.30
CA THR A 102 4.58 -10.73 -7.30
C THR A 102 4.91 -11.14 -8.74
N VAL A 103 5.65 -12.23 -8.91
CA VAL A 103 5.94 -12.80 -10.24
C VAL A 103 4.68 -13.20 -11.03
N THR A 104 3.59 -13.49 -10.32
CA THR A 104 2.34 -14.02 -10.89
C THR A 104 1.18 -13.02 -10.82
N ASP A 105 1.08 -12.24 -9.75
CA ASP A 105 -0.11 -11.42 -9.46
C ASP A 105 0.23 -10.04 -8.87
N ASP A 106 -0.63 -9.04 -9.14
CA ASP A 106 -0.67 -7.73 -8.48
C ASP A 106 -1.67 -7.73 -7.33
N ILE A 107 -1.22 -7.48 -6.10
CA ILE A 107 -2.03 -7.56 -4.89
C ILE A 107 -1.97 -6.26 -4.12
N VAL A 108 -3.12 -5.70 -3.75
CA VAL A 108 -3.17 -4.52 -2.88
C VAL A 108 -2.92 -4.96 -1.44
N ALA A 109 -1.73 -4.68 -0.93
CA ALA A 109 -1.32 -5.04 0.41
C ALA A 109 -1.89 -4.08 1.47
N VAL A 110 -1.98 -2.79 1.13
CA VAL A 110 -2.52 -1.76 2.02
C VAL A 110 -3.38 -0.79 1.21
N GLN A 111 -4.56 -0.47 1.73
CA GLN A 111 -5.38 0.63 1.24
C GLN A 111 -6.00 1.32 2.46
N SER A 112 -5.87 2.63 2.55
CA SER A 112 -6.43 3.42 3.64
C SER A 112 -6.72 4.84 3.18
N GLU A 113 -7.82 5.39 3.64
CA GLU A 113 -8.23 6.75 3.34
C GLU A 113 -7.98 7.63 4.57
N PHE A 114 -7.44 8.82 4.34
CA PHE A 114 -7.14 9.76 5.40
C PHE A 114 -7.34 11.20 4.94
N THR A 115 -7.44 12.10 5.89
CA THR A 115 -7.60 13.53 5.65
C THR A 115 -6.51 14.27 6.39
N VAL A 116 -5.89 15.25 5.75
CA VAL A 116 -4.91 16.13 6.37
C VAL A 116 -5.63 17.44 6.69
N GLY A 117 -5.51 17.94 7.92
CA GLY A 117 -6.20 19.17 8.34
C GLY A 117 -6.12 19.45 9.82
#